data_AF-A0A966DY58-F1
#
_entry.id   AF-A0A966DY58-F1
#
_cell.length_a   1.000
_cell.length_b   1.000
_cell.length_c   1.000
_cell.angle_alpha   90.00
_cell.angle_beta   90.00
_cell.angle_gamma   90.00
#
_symmetry.space_group_name_H-M   'P 1'
#
loop_
_entity.id
_entity.type
_entity.pdbx_description
1 polymer ?
#
loop_
_entity_poly.entity_id
_entity_poly.type
_entity_poly.pdbx_seq_one_letter_code
_entity_poly.pdbx_strand_id
1 'polypeptide(L)'
;REQVQSLADFWFKSEASTRQEIGFMLECFGAAVNDDVLRVTKADFDMRCKAYLADIFNSAPSIFMNNAKDAAELSYSLMIGLRSAVYFDDDIDLEEAHRLFLSSMLAMCGLD
;
A
#
# COMPACT_ATOMS: atom_id res chain seq x y z
N ARG A 1 -5.61 11.91 9.78
CA ARG A 1 -4.62 11.15 10.58
C ARG A 1 -5.11 9.74 10.93
N GLU A 2 -6.24 9.60 11.62
CA GLU A 2 -6.80 8.28 12.00
C GLU A 2 -7.00 7.34 10.80
N GLN A 3 -7.53 7.82 9.68
CA GLN A 3 -7.69 7.01 8.46
C GLN A 3 -6.36 6.45 7.93
N VAL A 4 -5.29 7.24 7.95
CA VAL A 4 -3.95 6.81 7.53
C VAL A 4 -3.40 5.76 8.49
N GLN A 5 -3.60 5.95 9.80
CA GLN A 5 -3.22 4.98 10.83
C GLN A 5 -3.94 3.63 10.62
N SER A 6 -5.27 3.66 10.47
CA SER A 6 -6.07 2.44 10.26
C SER A 6 -5.68 1.72 8.98
N LEU A 7 -5.34 2.45 7.91
CA LEU A 7 -4.85 1.86 6.68
C LEU A 7 -3.50 1.16 6.90
N ALA A 8 -2.56 1.81 7.57
CA ALA A 8 -1.27 1.22 7.90
C ALA A 8 -1.43 -0.04 8.78
N ASP A 9 -2.26 0.05 9.82
CA ASP A 9 -2.54 -1.09 10.72
C ASP A 9 -3.17 -2.26 9.97
N PHE A 10 -4.12 -1.99 9.05
CA PHE A 10 -4.73 -3.02 8.22
C PHE A 10 -3.70 -3.77 7.37
N TRP A 11 -2.76 -3.06 6.75
CA TRP A 11 -1.81 -3.66 5.82
C TRP A 11 -0.61 -4.35 6.45
N PHE A 12 -0.24 -3.95 7.67
CA PHE A 12 1.02 -4.39 8.29
C PHE A 12 0.87 -4.96 9.71
N LYS A 13 -0.27 -4.77 10.38
CA LYS A 13 -0.51 -5.30 11.74
C LYS A 13 -1.67 -6.29 11.83
N SER A 14 -2.40 -6.52 10.75
CA SER A 14 -3.51 -7.48 10.73
C SER A 14 -3.02 -8.93 10.61
N GLU A 15 -3.89 -9.89 10.95
CA GLU A 15 -3.63 -11.33 10.74
C GLU A 15 -3.36 -11.66 9.26
N ALA A 16 -3.81 -10.81 8.31
CA ALA A 16 -3.53 -10.90 6.88
C ALA A 16 -2.14 -10.34 6.47
N SER A 17 -1.28 -10.06 7.45
CA SER A 17 0.07 -9.51 7.25
C SER A 17 1.18 -10.54 7.48
N THR A 18 0.86 -11.81 7.76
CA THR A 18 1.89 -12.83 7.92
C THR A 18 2.74 -12.99 6.65
N ARG A 19 3.99 -13.44 6.81
CA ARG A 19 4.88 -13.74 5.66
C ARG A 19 4.24 -14.73 4.68
N GLN A 20 3.41 -15.66 5.17
CA GLN A 20 2.66 -16.60 4.34
C GLN A 20 1.58 -15.89 3.50
N GLU A 21 0.77 -15.03 4.10
CA GLU A 21 -0.28 -14.27 3.38
C GLU A 21 0.32 -13.29 2.38
N ILE A 22 1.47 -12.69 2.72
CA ILE A 22 2.24 -11.87 1.78
C ILE A 22 2.73 -12.73 0.60
N GLY A 23 3.31 -13.90 0.87
CA GLY A 23 3.74 -14.83 -0.19
C GLY A 23 2.61 -15.22 -1.12
N PHE A 24 1.44 -15.57 -0.57
CA PHE A 24 0.26 -15.89 -1.37
C PHE A 24 -0.18 -14.73 -2.27
N MET A 25 -0.19 -13.50 -1.75
CA MET A 25 -0.47 -12.32 -2.57
C MET A 25 0.52 -12.20 -3.74
N LEU A 26 1.82 -12.36 -3.48
CA LEU A 26 2.86 -12.24 -4.51
C LEU A 26 2.72 -13.32 -5.58
N GLU A 27 2.39 -14.55 -5.18
CA GLU A 27 2.07 -15.63 -6.11
C GLU A 27 0.85 -15.31 -6.98
N CYS A 28 -0.23 -14.79 -6.39
CA CYS A 28 -1.41 -14.33 -7.14
C CYS A 28 -1.06 -13.22 -8.13
N PHE A 29 -0.18 -12.29 -7.75
CA PHE A 29 0.26 -11.21 -8.63
C PHE A 29 1.10 -11.75 -9.78
N GLY A 30 1.97 -12.74 -9.52
CA GLY A 30 2.73 -13.44 -10.55
C GLY A 30 1.84 -14.23 -11.51
N ALA A 31 0.82 -14.93 -11.00
CA ALA A 31 -0.15 -15.65 -11.82
C ALA A 31 -0.93 -14.71 -12.76
N ALA A 32 -1.32 -13.53 -12.26
CA ALA A 32 -2.04 -12.51 -13.02
C ALA A 32 -1.27 -11.95 -14.23
N VAL A 33 0.05 -12.14 -14.29
CA VAL A 33 0.84 -11.78 -15.49
C VAL A 33 0.44 -12.67 -16.68
N ASN A 34 0.23 -13.96 -16.43
CA ASN A 34 0.06 -14.97 -17.48
C ASN A 34 -1.41 -15.38 -17.72
N ASP A 35 -2.33 -14.98 -16.83
CA ASP A 35 -3.76 -15.29 -16.93
C ASP A 35 -4.57 -14.01 -17.15
N ASP A 36 -5.33 -13.95 -18.24
CA ASP A 36 -6.08 -12.75 -18.64
C ASP A 36 -7.20 -12.38 -17.65
N VAL A 37 -7.85 -13.38 -17.04
CA VAL A 37 -8.93 -13.15 -16.08
C VAL A 37 -8.33 -12.56 -14.80
N LEU A 38 -7.26 -13.17 -14.29
CA LEU A 38 -6.57 -12.69 -13.11
C LEU A 38 -5.93 -11.32 -13.34
N ARG A 39 -5.45 -11.03 -14.55
CA ARG A 39 -4.92 -9.70 -14.91
C ARG A 39 -5.97 -8.61 -14.74
N VAL A 40 -7.20 -8.85 -15.21
CA VAL A 40 -8.32 -7.90 -15.07
C VAL A 40 -8.69 -7.76 -13.60
N THR A 41 -8.78 -8.85 -12.84
CA THR A 41 -9.08 -8.82 -11.40
C THR A 41 -8.02 -8.04 -10.61
N LYS A 42 -6.74 -8.27 -10.90
CA LYS A 42 -5.63 -7.53 -10.27
C LYS A 42 -5.68 -6.04 -10.61
N ALA A 43 -5.93 -5.70 -11.88
CA ALA A 43 -6.04 -4.31 -12.30
C ALA A 43 -7.21 -3.59 -11.61
N ASP A 44 -8.36 -4.26 -11.43
CA ASP A 44 -9.51 -3.71 -10.69
C ASP A 44 -9.19 -3.52 -9.20
N PHE A 45 -8.52 -4.50 -8.58
CA PHE A 45 -8.04 -4.38 -7.20
C PHE A 45 -7.13 -3.15 -7.03
N ASP A 46 -6.13 -2.99 -7.91
CA ASP A 46 -5.18 -1.87 -7.86
C ASP A 46 -5.87 -0.53 -8.02
N MET A 47 -6.79 -0.45 -8.99
CA MET A 47 -7.57 0.74 -9.25
C MET A 47 -8.37 1.16 -8.01
N ARG A 48 -9.02 0.21 -7.32
CA ARG A 48 -9.80 0.49 -6.10
C ARG A 48 -8.91 0.95 -4.95
N CYS A 49 -7.75 0.32 -4.75
CA CYS A 49 -6.79 0.77 -3.73
C CYS A 49 -6.30 2.20 -4.01
N LYS A 50 -5.96 2.51 -5.26
CA LYS A 50 -5.50 3.84 -5.67
C LYS A 50 -6.59 4.89 -5.56
N ALA A 51 -7.84 4.56 -5.89
CA ALA A 51 -8.97 5.46 -5.71
C ALA A 51 -9.16 5.81 -4.22
N TYR A 52 -9.11 4.81 -3.34
CA TYR A 52 -9.20 5.03 -1.89
C TYR A 52 -8.05 5.91 -1.36
N LEU A 53 -6.82 5.68 -1.83
CA LEU A 53 -5.68 6.53 -1.48
C LEU A 53 -5.85 7.96 -1.98
N ALA A 54 -6.37 8.15 -3.20
CA ALA A 54 -6.64 9.48 -3.75
C ALA A 54 -7.68 10.23 -2.91
N ASP A 55 -8.70 9.55 -2.39
CA ASP A 55 -9.70 10.15 -1.50
C ASP A 55 -9.10 10.62 -0.16
N ILE A 56 -8.14 9.87 0.38
CA ILE A 56 -7.34 10.29 1.56
C ILE A 56 -6.59 11.59 1.23
N PHE A 57 -5.90 11.65 0.09
CA PHE A 57 -5.14 12.85 -0.30
C PHE A 57 -6.03 14.05 -0.59
N ASN A 58 -7.17 13.86 -1.24
CA ASN A 58 -8.14 14.94 -1.48
C ASN A 58 -8.70 15.54 -0.18
N SER A 59 -8.69 14.76 0.90
CA SER A 59 -9.16 15.18 2.22
C SER A 59 -8.03 15.67 3.15
N ALA A 60 -6.79 15.68 2.66
CA ALA A 60 -5.62 16.06 3.45
C ALA A 60 -5.45 17.60 3.48
N PRO A 61 -4.87 18.16 4.56
CA PRO A 61 -4.61 19.60 4.65
C PRO A 61 -3.56 20.08 3.64
N SER A 62 -2.65 19.20 3.24
CA SER A 62 -1.69 19.43 2.16
C SER A 62 -1.50 18.14 1.36
N ILE A 63 -1.10 18.28 0.10
CA ILE A 63 -0.90 17.14 -0.80
C ILE A 63 0.50 17.22 -1.38
N PHE A 64 1.28 16.18 -1.16
CA PHE A 64 2.56 15.98 -1.83
C PHE A 64 2.40 16.11 -3.35
N MET A 65 3.30 16.86 -3.98
CA MET A 65 3.29 17.15 -5.44
C MET A 65 2.02 17.88 -5.96
N ASN A 66 1.15 18.41 -5.08
CA ASN A 66 -0.10 19.09 -5.44
C ASN A 66 -1.04 18.26 -6.35
N ASN A 67 -0.93 16.92 -6.34
CA ASN A 67 -1.77 16.04 -7.14
C ASN A 67 -2.11 14.75 -6.36
N ALA A 68 -3.38 14.61 -5.95
CA ALA A 68 -3.86 13.46 -5.20
C ALA A 68 -3.69 12.13 -5.96
N LYS A 69 -3.81 12.15 -7.29
CA LYS A 69 -3.64 10.94 -8.12
C LYS A 69 -2.18 10.47 -8.12
N ASP A 70 -1.24 11.39 -8.25
CA ASP A 70 0.19 11.04 -8.27
C ASP A 70 0.64 10.60 -6.88
N ALA A 71 0.19 11.29 -5.82
CA ALA A 71 0.42 10.89 -4.44
C ALA A 71 -0.16 9.49 -4.15
N ALA A 72 -1.36 9.17 -4.66
CA ALA A 72 -1.96 7.85 -4.53
C ALA A 72 -1.16 6.76 -5.26
N GLU A 73 -0.66 7.03 -6.47
CA GLU A 73 0.18 6.10 -7.23
C GLU A 73 1.49 5.78 -6.50
N LEU A 74 2.16 6.80 -5.96
CA LEU A 74 3.39 6.63 -5.17
C LEU A 74 3.13 5.87 -3.87
N SER A 75 2.04 6.20 -3.17
CA SER A 75 1.64 5.54 -1.93
C SER A 75 1.30 4.07 -2.14
N TYR A 76 0.58 3.77 -3.22
CA TYR A 76 0.29 2.39 -3.61
C TYR A 76 1.57 1.62 -3.94
N SER A 77 2.50 2.24 -4.66
CA SER A 77 3.80 1.64 -4.97
C SER A 77 4.61 1.35 -3.71
N LEU A 78 4.62 2.29 -2.76
CA LEU A 78 5.25 2.10 -1.45
C LEU A 78 4.61 0.95 -0.67
N MET A 79 3.28 0.88 -0.64
CA MET A 79 2.54 -0.17 0.07
C MET A 79 2.87 -1.58 -0.44
N ILE A 80 2.82 -1.80 -1.75
CA ILE A 80 3.15 -3.10 -2.36
C ILE A 80 4.66 -3.39 -2.28
N GLY A 81 5.49 -2.37 -2.46
CA GLY A 81 6.94 -2.48 -2.34
C GLY A 81 7.38 -2.91 -0.94
N LEU A 82 6.82 -2.32 0.11
CA LEU A 82 7.12 -2.68 1.49
C LEU A 82 6.62 -4.09 1.83
N ARG A 83 5.44 -4.51 1.35
CA ARG A 83 4.98 -5.90 1.49
C ARG A 83 5.96 -6.88 0.82
N SER A 84 6.47 -6.51 -0.35
CA SER A 84 7.48 -7.32 -1.05
C SER A 84 8.81 -7.37 -0.29
N ALA A 85 9.26 -6.23 0.26
CA ALA A 85 10.46 -6.15 1.08
C ALA A 85 10.35 -7.06 2.32
N VAL A 86 9.25 -6.98 3.06
CA VAL A 86 9.00 -7.87 4.22
C VAL A 86 9.10 -9.36 3.88
N TYR A 87 8.80 -9.74 2.64
CA TYR A 87 8.90 -11.12 2.22
C TYR A 87 10.33 -11.57 1.88
N PHE A 88 11.11 -10.71 1.23
CA PHE A 88 12.42 -11.07 0.64
C PHE A 88 13.63 -10.53 1.39
N ASP A 89 13.46 -9.46 2.15
CA ASP A 89 14.52 -8.76 2.89
C ASP A 89 14.40 -9.11 4.37
N ASP A 90 15.41 -9.77 4.91
CA ASP A 90 15.43 -10.16 6.33
C ASP A 90 15.68 -8.96 7.26
N ASP A 91 16.09 -7.80 6.73
CA ASP A 91 16.31 -6.57 7.50
C ASP A 91 15.04 -5.69 7.62
N ILE A 92 13.96 -6.02 6.90
CA ILE A 92 12.69 -5.29 6.95
C ILE A 92 11.58 -6.20 7.45
N ASP A 93 11.12 -5.96 8.68
CA ASP A 93 9.95 -6.66 9.22
C ASP A 93 8.65 -5.84 9.05
N LEU A 94 7.53 -6.40 9.52
CA LEU A 94 6.22 -5.76 9.46
C LEU A 94 6.14 -4.47 10.27
N GLU A 95 6.85 -4.39 11.39
CA GLU A 95 6.84 -3.21 12.24
C GLU A 95 7.56 -2.06 11.56
N GLU A 96 8.72 -2.34 10.95
CA GLU A 96 9.48 -1.35 10.20
C GLU A 96 8.75 -0.92 8.93
N ALA A 97 8.16 -1.86 8.18
CA ALA A 97 7.32 -1.54 7.03
C ALA A 97 6.11 -0.68 7.42
N HIS A 98 5.44 -1.00 8.54
CA HIS A 98 4.35 -0.19 9.08
C HIS A 98 4.82 1.24 9.38
N ARG A 99 5.93 1.38 10.10
CA ARG A 99 6.50 2.67 10.48
C ARG A 99 6.85 3.51 9.24
N LEU A 100 7.49 2.91 8.25
CA LEU A 100 7.87 3.56 6.99
C LEU A 100 6.64 4.01 6.20
N PHE A 101 5.64 3.14 6.04
CA PHE A 101 4.42 3.48 5.32
C PHE A 101 3.64 4.60 6.02
N LEU A 102 3.41 4.47 7.32
CA LEU A 102 2.67 5.44 8.12
C LEU A 102 3.34 6.82 8.10
N SER A 103 4.64 6.89 8.40
CA SER A 103 5.37 8.17 8.42
C SER A 103 5.39 8.84 7.05
N SER A 104 5.59 8.07 5.97
CA SER A 104 5.55 8.59 4.60
C SER A 104 4.17 9.14 4.24
N MET A 105 3.10 8.40 4.56
CA MET A 105 1.73 8.85 4.30
C MET A 105 1.38 10.12 5.07
N LEU A 106 1.76 10.22 6.35
CA LEU A 106 1.53 11.43 7.14
C LEU A 106 2.26 12.63 6.55
N ALA A 107 3.53 12.48 6.18
CA ALA A 107 4.30 13.53 5.50
C ALA A 107 3.66 13.94 4.17
N MET A 108 3.20 12.96 3.36
CA MET A 108 2.57 13.26 2.08
C MET A 108 1.20 13.95 2.21
N CYS A 109 0.54 13.80 3.36
CA CYS A 109 -0.70 14.49 3.70
C CYS A 109 -0.48 15.82 4.44
N GLY A 110 0.75 16.20 4.79
CA GLY A 110 1.02 17.36 5.66
C GLY A 110 0.41 17.21 7.07
N LEU A 111 0.48 15.99 7.62
CA LEU A 111 -0.07 15.59 8.92
C LEU A 111 1.01 15.17 9.93
N ASP A 112 2.26 15.46 9.61
CA ASP A 112 3.48 15.27 10.40
C ASP A 112 3.45 16.04 11.72
#